data_AF-L0B282-F1
#
_entry.id   AF-L0B282-F1
#
_cell.length_a   1.000
_cell.length_b   1.000
_cell.length_c   1.000
_cell.angle_alpha   90.00
_cell.angle_beta   90.00
_cell.angle_gamma   90.00
#
_symmetry.space_group_name_H-M   'P 1'
#
loop_
_entity.id
_entity.type
_entity.pdbx_description
1 polymer ?
#
loop_
_entity_poly.entity_id
_entity_poly.type
_entity_poly.pdbx_seq_one_letter_code
_entity_poly.pdbx_strand_id
1 'polypeptide(L)'
;MQDNETSLLADDPALQFGGSVSSIVKDASSSIQDISDISKQSDNPAKELINELKSIPPPRITRSEVREGSNESKHKSNINLCQRDYTIPCPLGFTHEYIDNKHHCNPPVGYSGPCLGQDIVYTTMDAVEKRELSKNCLFNWPCINCKRKYSTYCPDEWELENGLLLLL
;
A
#
# COMPACT_ATOMS: atom_id res chain seq x y z
N MET A 1 -5.58 34.71 17.66
CA MET A 1 -4.57 33.67 17.41
C MET A 1 -5.36 32.55 16.77
N GLN A 2 -5.18 32.39 15.46
CA GLN A 2 -6.00 31.50 14.63
C GLN A 2 -5.60 30.05 14.88
N ASP A 3 -6.57 29.22 15.21
CA ASP A 3 -6.46 27.78 15.33
C ASP A 3 -6.10 27.18 13.96
N ASN A 4 -4.98 26.45 13.91
CA ASN A 4 -4.54 25.76 12.70
C ASN A 4 -5.03 24.31 12.80
N GLU A 5 -6.27 24.06 12.38
CA GLU A 5 -6.83 22.72 12.27
C GLU A 5 -6.03 21.92 11.23
N THR A 6 -5.25 20.95 11.70
CA THR A 6 -4.72 19.87 10.87
C THR A 6 -5.89 19.07 10.31
N SER A 7 -6.26 19.32 9.06
CA SER A 7 -7.23 18.51 8.33
C SER A 7 -6.77 17.06 8.32
N LEU A 8 -7.57 16.15 8.87
CA LEU A 8 -7.25 14.73 8.83
C LEU A 8 -7.39 14.26 7.38
N LEU A 9 -6.60 13.26 6.99
CA LEU A 9 -6.76 12.63 5.67
C LEU A 9 -8.18 12.10 5.44
N ALA A 10 -8.93 11.79 6.50
CA ALA A 10 -10.32 11.35 6.42
C ALA A 10 -11.29 12.46 5.96
N ASP A 11 -10.87 13.72 6.04
CA ASP A 11 -11.71 14.89 5.76
C ASP A 11 -11.58 15.37 4.31
N ASP A 12 -10.78 14.71 3.48
CA ASP A 12 -10.60 15.08 2.07
C ASP A 12 -11.78 14.58 1.22
N PRO A 13 -12.64 15.47 0.68
CA PRO A 13 -13.77 15.09 -0.16
C PRO A 13 -13.35 14.55 -1.53
N ALA A 14 -12.07 14.70 -1.92
CA ALA A 14 -11.49 14.12 -3.14
C ALA A 14 -10.96 12.70 -2.92
N LEU A 15 -10.98 12.18 -1.68
CA LEU A 15 -10.56 10.81 -1.37
C LEU A 15 -11.63 9.82 -1.81
N GLN A 16 -11.70 9.56 -3.12
CA GLN A 16 -12.38 8.40 -3.64
C GLN A 16 -11.58 7.16 -3.23
N PHE A 17 -12.10 6.40 -2.26
CA PHE A 17 -11.74 5.00 -2.16
C PHE A 17 -12.19 4.37 -3.48
N GLY A 18 -11.24 4.16 -4.40
CA GLY A 18 -11.48 3.47 -5.66
C GLY A 18 -12.37 2.27 -5.38
N GLY A 19 -13.45 2.15 -6.15
CA GLY A 19 -14.53 1.21 -5.86
C GLY A 19 -13.95 -0.12 -5.42
N SER A 20 -14.41 -0.63 -4.26
CA SER A 20 -13.96 -1.92 -3.75
C SER A 20 -13.95 -2.92 -4.90
N VAL A 21 -12.99 -3.86 -4.91
CA VAL A 21 -13.01 -5.02 -5.82
C VAL A 21 -14.41 -5.64 -5.90
N SER A 22 -15.20 -5.53 -4.83
CA SER A 22 -16.62 -5.88 -4.76
C SER A 22 -17.55 -5.22 -5.80
N SER A 23 -17.30 -3.99 -6.27
CA SER A 23 -18.12 -3.33 -7.30
C SER A 23 -17.77 -3.83 -8.70
N ILE A 24 -16.49 -4.02 -9.01
CA ILE A 24 -16.05 -4.58 -10.30
C ILE A 24 -16.56 -6.03 -10.44
N VAL A 25 -16.53 -6.79 -9.34
CA VAL A 25 -17.06 -8.15 -9.30
C VAL A 25 -18.58 -8.17 -9.50
N LYS A 26 -19.35 -7.18 -9.04
CA LYS A 26 -20.81 -7.14 -9.24
C LYS A 26 -21.18 -7.01 -10.72
N ASP A 27 -20.52 -6.12 -11.45
CA ASP A 27 -20.80 -5.93 -12.88
C ASP A 27 -20.37 -7.16 -13.69
N ALA A 28 -19.21 -7.74 -13.38
CA ALA A 28 -18.78 -9.01 -13.98
C ALA A 28 -19.70 -10.19 -13.61
N SER A 29 -20.16 -10.26 -12.36
CA SER A 29 -21.06 -11.33 -11.89
C SER A 29 -22.44 -11.23 -12.50
N SER A 30 -22.92 -10.03 -12.84
CA SER A 30 -24.20 -9.86 -13.55
C SER A 30 -24.19 -10.46 -14.96
N SER A 31 -23.00 -10.62 -15.55
CA SER A 31 -22.80 -11.26 -16.85
C SER A 31 -22.65 -12.78 -16.77
N ILE A 32 -22.49 -13.33 -15.56
CA ILE A 32 -22.41 -14.77 -15.32
C ILE A 32 -23.77 -15.20 -14.75
N GLN A 33 -24.73 -15.49 -15.63
CA GLN A 33 -25.89 -16.27 -15.21
C GLN A 33 -25.43 -17.69 -14.89
N ASP A 34 -25.70 -18.12 -13.65
CA ASP A 34 -25.58 -19.49 -13.12
C ASP A 34 -24.18 -20.06 -12.84
N ILE A 35 -23.41 -19.40 -11.95
CA ILE A 35 -22.26 -20.04 -11.25
C ILE A 35 -22.73 -21.23 -10.38
N SER A 36 -23.97 -21.22 -9.90
CA SER A 36 -24.52 -22.25 -9.01
C SER A 36 -24.66 -23.64 -9.65
N ASP A 37 -24.65 -23.72 -10.98
CA ASP A 37 -24.82 -24.98 -11.71
C ASP A 37 -23.47 -25.60 -12.12
N ILE A 38 -22.43 -24.78 -12.32
CA ILE A 38 -21.05 -25.24 -12.59
C ILE A 38 -20.47 -26.00 -11.38
N SER A 39 -20.74 -25.55 -10.15
CA SER A 39 -20.19 -26.21 -8.95
C SER A 39 -20.82 -27.56 -8.65
N LYS A 40 -21.99 -27.86 -9.22
CA LYS A 40 -22.74 -29.10 -8.98
C LYS A 40 -22.43 -30.22 -9.98
N GLN A 41 -21.84 -29.89 -11.13
CA GLN A 41 -21.70 -30.81 -12.27
C GLN A 41 -20.24 -31.09 -12.65
N SER A 42 -19.27 -30.45 -11.99
CA SER A 42 -17.86 -30.45 -12.43
C SER A 42 -16.91 -31.09 -11.43
N ASP A 43 -16.05 -32.01 -11.90
CA ASP A 43 -14.94 -32.57 -11.13
C ASP A 43 -13.82 -31.54 -10.86
N ASN A 44 -13.80 -30.42 -11.59
CA ASN A 44 -12.88 -29.30 -11.37
C ASN A 44 -13.53 -27.96 -11.73
N PRO A 45 -14.39 -27.43 -10.84
CA PRO A 45 -15.17 -26.23 -11.10
C PRO A 45 -14.29 -24.99 -11.34
N ALA A 46 -13.07 -24.97 -10.79
CA ALA A 46 -12.12 -23.88 -11.02
C ALA A 46 -11.64 -23.84 -12.49
N LYS A 47 -11.39 -24.99 -13.11
CA LYS A 47 -10.96 -25.07 -14.52
C LYS A 47 -12.06 -24.63 -15.47
N GLU A 48 -13.30 -25.05 -15.21
CA GLU A 48 -14.45 -24.66 -16.02
C GLU A 48 -14.74 -23.16 -15.89
N LEU A 49 -14.71 -22.63 -14.67
CA LEU A 49 -14.84 -21.19 -14.46
C LEU A 49 -13.79 -20.39 -15.26
N ILE A 50 -12.52 -20.82 -15.22
CA ILE A 50 -11.45 -20.15 -15.99
C ILE A 50 -11.69 -20.25 -17.50
N ASN A 51 -12.26 -21.34 -18.00
CA ASN A 51 -12.59 -21.47 -19.42
C ASN A 51 -13.77 -20.58 -19.82
N GLU A 52 -14.79 -20.47 -18.98
CA GLU A 52 -15.93 -19.56 -19.20
C GLU A 52 -15.49 -18.09 -19.18
N LEU A 53 -14.57 -17.73 -18.28
CA LEU A 53 -14.01 -16.37 -18.22
C LEU A 53 -13.28 -15.97 -19.52
N LYS A 54 -12.78 -16.92 -20.32
CA LYS A 54 -12.15 -16.63 -21.62
C LYS A 54 -13.16 -16.17 -22.68
N SER A 55 -14.42 -16.55 -22.53
CA SER A 55 -15.50 -16.22 -23.46
C SER A 55 -16.11 -14.84 -23.19
N ILE A 56 -15.81 -14.24 -22.03
CA ILE A 56 -16.27 -12.90 -21.69
C ILE A 56 -15.44 -11.89 -22.47
N PRO A 57 -16.06 -11.08 -23.37
CA PRO A 57 -15.32 -10.06 -24.10
C PRO A 57 -14.79 -9.01 -23.12
N PRO A 58 -13.59 -8.46 -23.36
CA PRO A 58 -13.05 -7.40 -22.51
C PRO A 58 -14.04 -6.23 -22.48
N PRO A 59 -14.24 -5.57 -21.33
CA PRO A 59 -15.10 -4.40 -21.23
C PRO A 59 -14.65 -3.35 -22.25
N ARG A 60 -15.60 -2.73 -22.93
CA ARG A 60 -15.31 -1.65 -23.88
C ARG A 60 -14.99 -0.38 -23.11
N ILE A 61 -13.71 -0.15 -22.86
CA ILE A 61 -13.23 1.09 -22.25
C ILE A 61 -13.30 2.21 -23.29
N THR A 62 -14.03 3.28 -22.98
CA THR A 62 -14.12 4.49 -23.81
C THR A 62 -12.84 5.33 -23.68
N ARG A 63 -12.51 6.12 -24.70
CA ARG A 63 -11.31 6.99 -24.73
C ARG A 63 -11.28 8.03 -23.61
N SER A 64 -12.44 8.33 -23.04
CA SER A 64 -12.66 9.18 -21.86
C SER A 64 -12.18 8.50 -20.58
N GLU A 65 -12.51 7.22 -20.37
CA GLU A 65 -12.06 6.42 -19.21
C GLU A 65 -10.56 6.11 -19.27
N VAL A 66 -9.99 5.96 -20.48
CA VAL A 66 -8.53 5.78 -20.68
C VAL A 66 -7.74 7.03 -20.23
N ARG A 67 -8.30 8.22 -20.40
CA ARG A 67 -7.66 9.48 -20.00
C ARG A 67 -7.68 9.71 -18.50
N GLU A 68 -8.70 9.21 -17.82
CA GLU A 68 -8.75 9.20 -16.35
C GLU A 68 -7.75 8.16 -15.80
N GLY A 69 -7.69 6.96 -16.38
CA GLY A 69 -6.71 5.92 -15.99
C GLY A 69 -5.24 6.24 -16.29
N SER A 70 -4.93 7.02 -17.33
CA SER A 70 -3.55 7.43 -17.63
C SER A 70 -3.03 8.53 -16.70
N ASN A 71 -3.92 9.33 -16.10
CA ASN A 71 -3.57 10.34 -15.11
C ASN A 71 -3.62 9.80 -13.68
N GLU A 72 -4.22 8.63 -13.48
CA GLU A 72 -4.34 7.92 -12.20
C GLU A 72 -3.36 6.76 -12.01
N SER A 73 -2.46 6.51 -12.96
CA SER A 73 -1.26 5.68 -12.72
C SER A 73 -0.23 6.41 -11.84
N LYS A 74 -0.68 7.23 -10.89
CA LYS A 74 0.18 7.71 -9.81
C LYS A 74 0.56 6.49 -9.00
N HIS A 75 1.85 6.14 -9.00
CA HIS A 75 2.42 5.22 -8.03
C HIS A 75 1.93 5.66 -6.65
N LYS A 76 0.94 4.93 -6.09
CA LYS A 76 0.34 5.27 -4.80
C LYS A 76 1.46 5.17 -3.78
N SER A 77 1.86 6.32 -3.25
CA SER A 77 2.98 6.38 -2.32
C SER A 77 2.64 5.56 -1.09
N ASN A 78 3.36 4.47 -0.89
CA ASN A 78 3.18 3.57 0.24
C ASN A 78 3.87 4.09 1.51
N ILE A 79 4.44 5.30 1.48
CA ILE A 79 5.21 5.85 2.60
C ILE A 79 4.39 5.94 3.89
N ASN A 80 3.07 6.11 3.78
CA ASN A 80 2.13 6.25 4.89
C ASN A 80 1.46 4.94 5.34
N LEU A 81 1.82 3.78 4.77
CA LEU A 81 1.21 2.49 5.18
C LEU A 81 1.55 2.08 6.62
N CYS A 82 2.65 2.58 7.17
CA CYS A 82 3.13 2.27 8.51
C CYS A 82 4.02 3.41 9.02
N GLN A 83 4.28 3.43 10.33
CA GLN A 83 5.35 4.25 10.88
C GLN A 83 6.71 3.69 10.44
N ARG A 84 7.52 4.54 9.79
CA ARG A 84 8.84 4.17 9.27
C ARG A 84 9.90 4.22 10.37
N ASP A 85 10.78 3.24 10.36
CA ASP A 85 11.93 3.18 11.24
C ASP A 85 13.13 3.88 10.59
N TYR A 86 13.24 5.19 10.83
CA TYR A 86 14.35 6.00 10.35
C TYR A 86 15.63 5.84 11.19
N THR A 87 15.62 5.01 12.24
CA THR A 87 16.85 4.65 12.96
C THR A 87 17.72 3.69 12.14
N ILE A 88 17.10 2.95 11.21
CA ILE A 88 17.80 2.09 10.26
C ILE A 88 18.54 2.96 9.23
N PRO A 89 19.82 2.64 8.92
CA PRO A 89 20.60 3.45 8.00
C PRO A 89 20.07 3.37 6.56
N CYS A 90 19.79 2.18 6.04
CA CYS A 90 19.41 2.04 4.63
C CYS A 90 17.92 1.71 4.45
N PRO A 91 17.38 2.01 3.24
CA PRO A 91 16.02 1.58 2.88
C PRO A 91 15.86 0.06 2.95
N LEU A 92 14.62 -0.39 3.02
CA LEU A 92 14.29 -1.81 3.07
C LEU A 92 14.83 -2.54 1.82
N GLY A 93 15.60 -3.61 2.05
CA GLY A 93 16.17 -4.43 0.99
C GLY A 93 17.46 -3.88 0.36
N PHE A 94 17.94 -2.72 0.80
CA PHE A 94 19.24 -2.19 0.39
C PHE A 94 20.34 -2.82 1.23
N THR A 95 21.47 -3.13 0.60
CA THR A 95 22.66 -3.58 1.33
C THR A 95 23.32 -2.38 1.99
N HIS A 96 23.58 -2.47 3.29
CA HIS A 96 24.21 -1.40 4.07
C HIS A 96 25.70 -1.71 4.30
N GLU A 97 26.56 -0.76 3.94
CA GLU A 97 27.98 -0.77 4.25
C GLU A 97 28.34 0.52 5.00
N TYR A 98 29.25 0.43 5.97
CA TYR A 98 29.74 1.60 6.72
C TYR A 98 31.24 1.76 6.49
N ILE A 99 31.60 2.76 5.67
CA ILE A 99 32.96 2.97 5.15
C ILE A 99 33.30 4.46 5.32
N ASP A 100 34.52 4.77 5.77
CA ASP A 100 35.01 6.15 5.94
C ASP A 100 34.03 7.08 6.69
N ASN A 101 33.42 6.55 7.76
CA ASN A 101 32.40 7.21 8.58
C ASN A 101 31.10 7.57 7.84
N LYS A 102 30.80 6.91 6.73
CA LYS A 102 29.58 7.14 5.93
C LYS A 102 28.78 5.86 5.77
N HIS A 103 27.46 6.00 5.72
CA HIS A 103 26.53 4.95 5.32
C HIS A 103 26.46 4.88 3.81
N HIS A 104 26.75 3.71 3.25
CA HIS A 104 26.57 3.37 1.84
C HIS A 104 25.38 2.42 1.72
N CYS A 105 24.39 2.79 0.91
CA CYS A 105 23.17 2.00 0.70
C CYS A 105 23.07 1.55 -0.76
N ASN A 106 23.36 0.28 -1.02
CA ASN A 106 23.37 -0.27 -2.37
C ASN A 106 21.99 -0.87 -2.71
N PRO A 107 21.37 -0.48 -3.84
CA PRO A 107 20.05 -0.98 -4.23
C PRO A 107 20.09 -2.47 -4.59
N PRO A 108 19.00 -3.21 -4.37
CA PRO A 108 18.89 -4.59 -4.85
C PRO A 108 18.80 -4.64 -6.38
N VAL A 109 19.14 -5.80 -6.96
CA VAL A 109 19.13 -6.02 -8.43
C VAL A 109 17.79 -5.67 -9.10
N GLY A 110 16.67 -5.83 -8.38
CA GLY A 110 15.33 -5.53 -8.89
C GLY A 110 14.87 -4.07 -8.74
N TYR A 111 15.71 -3.18 -8.22
CA TYR A 111 15.33 -1.77 -8.08
C TYR A 111 15.28 -1.07 -9.44
N SER A 112 14.14 -0.45 -9.74
CA SER A 112 13.88 0.26 -11.00
C SER A 112 13.34 1.68 -10.77
N GLY A 113 13.60 2.24 -9.58
CA GLY A 113 13.15 3.58 -9.21
C GLY A 113 13.95 4.71 -9.84
N PRO A 114 13.51 5.97 -9.69
CA PRO A 114 14.11 7.15 -10.32
C PRO A 114 15.58 7.40 -9.97
N CYS A 115 16.05 6.88 -8.83
CA CYS A 115 17.43 7.03 -8.37
C CYS A 115 18.32 5.84 -8.78
N LEU A 116 17.92 5.03 -9.76
CA LEU A 116 18.76 3.95 -10.28
C LEU A 116 20.10 4.53 -10.80
N GLY A 117 21.21 3.93 -10.37
CA GLY A 117 22.55 4.39 -10.74
C GLY A 117 23.06 5.61 -9.95
N GLN A 118 22.30 6.09 -8.95
CA GLN A 118 22.76 7.12 -8.02
C GLN A 118 23.30 6.48 -6.74
N ASP A 119 24.40 7.02 -6.22
CA ASP A 119 24.98 6.60 -4.96
C ASP A 119 24.20 7.21 -3.78
N ILE A 120 23.71 6.35 -2.89
CA ILE A 120 23.07 6.78 -1.64
C ILE A 120 24.13 6.66 -0.54
N VAL A 121 24.89 7.75 -0.37
CA VAL A 121 26.00 7.82 0.60
C VAL A 121 25.86 9.05 1.47
N TYR A 122 25.87 8.88 2.79
CA TYR A 122 25.72 9.99 3.73
C TYR A 122 26.37 9.72 5.09
N THR A 123 26.82 10.78 5.78
CA THR A 123 27.37 10.70 7.14
C THR A 123 26.26 10.67 8.19
N THR A 124 25.32 11.61 8.07
CA THR A 124 24.14 11.75 8.92
C THR A 124 22.96 12.12 8.04
N MET A 125 21.80 11.56 8.33
CA MET A 125 20.55 11.93 7.64
C MET A 125 19.41 11.83 8.65
N ASP A 126 18.63 12.91 8.77
CA ASP A 126 17.49 12.95 9.68
C ASP A 126 16.25 12.25 9.10
N ALA A 127 15.19 12.15 9.91
CA ALA A 127 13.96 11.49 9.51
C ALA A 127 13.20 12.22 8.38
N VAL A 128 13.36 13.54 8.25
CA VAL A 128 12.72 14.35 7.21
C VAL A 128 13.46 14.13 5.88
N GLU A 129 14.79 14.18 5.89
CA GLU A 129 15.63 13.92 4.73
C GLU A 129 15.41 12.50 4.19
N LYS A 130 15.41 11.47 5.07
CA LYS A 130 15.11 10.09 4.69
C LYS A 130 13.71 9.95 4.07
N ARG A 131 12.73 10.69 4.59
CA ARG A 131 11.36 10.70 4.07
C ARG A 131 11.30 11.30 2.66
N GLU A 132 11.95 12.44 2.44
CA GLU A 132 11.99 13.07 1.11
C GLU A 132 12.74 12.19 0.10
N LEU A 133 13.84 11.57 0.51
CA LEU A 133 14.57 10.63 -0.34
C LEU A 133 13.70 9.43 -0.73
N SER A 134 12.93 8.89 0.21
CA SER A 134 11.96 7.81 -0.06
C SER A 134 10.94 8.20 -1.13
N LYS A 135 10.39 9.43 -1.04
CA LYS A 135 9.42 9.94 -2.02
C LYS A 135 10.04 10.10 -3.40
N ASN A 136 11.24 10.66 -3.47
CA ASN A 136 11.90 10.98 -4.73
C ASN A 136 12.42 9.72 -5.45
N CYS A 137 12.91 8.74 -4.68
CA CYS A 137 13.52 7.52 -5.21
C CYS A 137 12.57 6.31 -5.25
N LEU A 138 11.34 6.44 -4.76
CA LEU A 138 10.33 5.36 -4.77
C LEU A 138 10.78 4.07 -4.05
N PHE A 139 11.58 4.20 -3.00
CA PHE A 139 11.84 3.14 -2.01
C PHE A 139 11.36 3.59 -0.63
N ASN A 140 11.36 2.69 0.36
CA ASN A 140 10.93 3.03 1.71
C ASN A 140 11.90 2.47 2.75
N TRP A 141 12.05 3.18 3.87
CA TRP A 141 12.62 2.61 5.09
C TRP A 141 11.70 1.51 5.65
N PRO A 142 12.24 0.54 6.41
CA PRO A 142 11.43 -0.49 7.05
C PRO A 142 10.35 0.13 7.95
N CYS A 143 9.26 -0.60 8.17
CA CYS A 143 8.30 -0.24 9.21
C CYS A 143 8.90 -0.50 10.59
N ILE A 144 8.53 0.29 11.59
CA ILE A 144 8.75 -0.09 12.98
C ILE A 144 7.98 -1.38 13.24
N ASN A 145 8.68 -2.41 13.73
CA ASN A 145 8.05 -3.67 14.04
C ASN A 145 7.44 -3.61 15.45
N CYS A 146 6.21 -3.11 15.53
CA CYS A 146 5.46 -3.07 16.78
C CYS A 146 4.96 -4.48 17.13
N LYS A 147 5.54 -5.11 18.14
CA LYS A 147 5.03 -6.38 18.67
C LYS A 147 3.73 -6.12 19.44
N ARG A 148 2.60 -6.16 18.75
CA ARG A 148 1.29 -6.03 19.38
C ARG A 148 1.04 -7.22 20.29
N LYS A 149 0.70 -6.96 21.55
CA LYS A 149 0.26 -7.99 22.49
C LYS A 149 -1.23 -8.24 22.27
N TYR A 150 -1.57 -9.17 21.37
CA TYR A 150 -2.97 -9.57 21.16
C TYR A 150 -3.60 -10.29 22.37
N SER A 151 -2.80 -10.62 23.38
CA SER A 151 -3.27 -11.16 24.66
C SER A 151 -3.91 -10.10 25.55
N THR A 152 -3.72 -8.80 25.28
CA THR A 152 -4.39 -7.72 26.01
C THR A 152 -5.62 -7.27 25.23
N TYR A 153 -6.74 -7.08 25.93
CA TYR A 153 -7.98 -6.60 25.32
C TYR A 153 -7.86 -5.14 24.87
N CYS A 154 -7.08 -4.36 25.62
CA CYS A 154 -6.89 -2.94 25.39
C CYS A 154 -5.46 -2.64 24.90
N PRO A 155 -5.28 -1.56 24.12
CA PRO A 155 -3.98 -0.92 23.94
C PRO A 155 -3.37 -0.46 25.28
N ASP A 156 -2.08 -0.13 25.26
CA ASP A 156 -1.42 0.49 26.42
C ASP A 156 -2.10 1.83 26.76
N GLU A 157 -2.29 2.11 28.05
CA GLU A 157 -3.04 3.28 28.59
C GLU A 157 -4.55 3.30 28.31
N TRP A 158 -5.15 2.14 28.01
CA TRP A 158 -6.59 2.00 27.87
C TRP A 158 -7.14 0.92 28.80
N GLU A 159 -8.30 1.16 29.40
CA GLU A 159 -9.06 0.21 30.20
C GLU A 159 -10.39 -0.14 29.55
N LEU A 160 -10.89 -1.35 29.82
CA LEU A 160 -12.20 -1.79 29.37
C LEU A 160 -13.19 -1.69 30.54
N GLU A 161 -14.10 -0.72 30.49
CA GLU A 161 -15.17 -0.58 31.47
C GLU A 161 -16.52 -0.77 30.77
N ASN A 162 -17.30 -1.79 31.17
CA ASN A 162 -18.63 -2.09 30.60
C ASN A 162 -18.67 -2.22 29.07
N GLY A 163 -17.60 -2.70 28.44
CA GLY A 163 -17.47 -2.82 26.99
C GLY A 163 -17.08 -1.52 26.27
N LEU A 164 -16.84 -0.44 27.01
CA LEU A 164 -16.26 0.80 26.51
C LEU A 164 -14.76 0.83 26.80
N LEU A 165 -14.01 1.33 25.83
CA LEU A 165 -12.58 1.58 25.96
C LEU A 165 -12.38 3.00 26.52
N LEU A 166 -11.80 3.11 27.70
CA LEU A 166 -11.50 4.38 28.37
C LEU A 166 -9.99 4.60 28.38
N LEU A 167 -9.56 5.81 28.02
CA LEU A 167 -8.17 6.22 28.17
C LEU A 167 -7.89 6.51 29.65
N LEU A 168 -6.78 5.98 30.18
CA LEU A 168 -6.31 6.27 31.54
C LEU A 168 -5.84 7.71 31.71
#